data_AF-A0A924H1S3-F1
#
_entry.id   AF-A0A924H1S3-F1
#
_cell.length_a   1.000
_cell.length_b   1.000
_cell.length_c   1.000
_cell.angle_alpha   90.00
_cell.angle_beta   90.00
_cell.angle_gamma   90.00
#
_symmetry.space_group_name_H-M   'P 1'
#
loop_
_entity.id
_entity.type
_entity.pdbx_description
1 polymer ?
#
loop_
_entity_poly.entity_id
_entity_poly.type
_entity_poly.pdbx_seq_one_letter_code
_entity_poly.pdbx_strand_id
1 'polypeptide(L)'
;MTERQHSKNNRWLRGALVLLALALATILTALPARAETPPWPESPFSYLGKEQQLDKMLVGFAKAFGLQIRIETPLPEGLAAISGRSAAATPTEFITQLTAGYGLTWYYNAGTLYISRANERVTRMLPTKGMSGVALKKAFTEMGFLDARFGWAEVDER
;
A
#
# COMPACT_ATOMS: atom_id res chain seq x y z
N MET A 1 20.77 1.36 -70.34
CA MET A 1 20.57 -0.03 -69.86
C MET A 1 21.10 -0.06 -68.43
N THR A 2 20.19 -0.23 -67.44
CA THR A 2 20.42 -0.65 -66.02
C THR A 2 21.37 0.23 -65.18
N GLU A 3 21.20 0.51 -63.89
CA GLU A 3 20.41 -0.13 -62.84
C GLU A 3 20.29 0.79 -61.61
N ARG A 4 19.61 0.26 -60.59
CA ARG A 4 18.94 0.91 -59.48
C ARG A 4 19.84 1.14 -58.25
N GLN A 5 19.27 1.92 -57.32
CA GLN A 5 19.40 1.82 -55.85
C GLN A 5 20.67 2.37 -55.18
N HIS A 6 20.50 3.43 -54.39
CA HIS A 6 20.77 3.36 -52.94
C HIS A 6 20.24 4.61 -52.22
N SER A 7 18.94 4.63 -51.90
CA SER A 7 18.39 5.56 -50.89
C SER A 7 17.33 4.82 -50.06
N LYS A 8 17.76 3.71 -49.43
CA LYS A 8 16.95 2.98 -48.45
C LYS A 8 17.45 3.17 -47.01
N ASN A 9 18.70 3.56 -46.78
CA ASN A 9 19.31 3.54 -45.44
C ASN A 9 18.66 4.48 -44.40
N ASN A 10 18.23 5.68 -44.78
CA ASN A 10 17.80 6.67 -43.77
C ASN A 10 16.37 6.43 -43.25
N ARG A 11 15.53 5.71 -44.00
CA ARG A 11 14.15 5.40 -43.58
C ARG A 11 14.13 4.29 -42.52
N TRP A 12 15.08 3.37 -42.60
CA TRP A 12 15.22 2.24 -41.67
C TRP A 12 15.84 2.70 -40.34
N LEU A 13 16.81 3.61 -40.38
CA LEU A 13 17.42 4.23 -39.19
C LEU A 13 16.42 5.08 -38.40
N ARG A 14 15.57 5.86 -39.08
CA ARG A 14 14.51 6.65 -38.44
C ARG A 14 13.42 5.78 -37.81
N GLY A 15 13.03 4.69 -38.48
CA GLY A 15 12.09 3.72 -37.91
C GLY A 15 12.64 3.02 -36.68
N ALA A 16 13.92 2.61 -36.73
CA ALA A 16 14.61 2.00 -35.59
C ALA A 16 14.74 2.98 -34.40
N LEU A 17 15.02 4.26 -34.65
CA LEU A 17 15.09 5.29 -33.61
C LEU A 17 13.72 5.58 -32.96
N VAL A 18 12.64 5.62 -33.75
CA VAL A 18 11.28 5.80 -33.22
C VAL A 18 10.84 4.58 -32.41
N LEU A 19 11.15 3.38 -32.87
CA LEU A 19 10.85 2.14 -32.12
C LEU A 19 11.69 2.03 -30.84
N LEU A 20 12.95 2.46 -30.85
CA LEU A 20 13.81 2.49 -29.67
C LEU A 20 13.32 3.54 -28.66
N ALA A 21 12.91 4.73 -29.11
CA ALA A 21 12.34 5.76 -28.26
C ALA A 21 11.00 5.34 -27.64
N LEU A 22 10.16 4.62 -28.40
CA LEU A 22 8.90 4.09 -27.91
C LEU A 22 9.11 2.95 -26.91
N ALA A 23 10.09 2.07 -27.14
CA ALA A 23 10.48 1.03 -26.20
C ALA A 23 11.07 1.61 -24.91
N LEU A 24 11.86 2.69 -25.00
CA LEU A 24 12.43 3.37 -23.84
C LEU A 24 11.36 4.11 -23.02
N ALA A 25 10.34 4.68 -23.68
CA ALA A 25 9.20 5.32 -23.02
C ALA A 25 8.33 4.32 -22.24
N THR A 26 8.17 3.08 -22.74
CA THR A 26 7.43 2.02 -22.03
C THR A 26 8.15 1.48 -20.79
N ILE A 27 9.48 1.56 -20.76
CA ILE A 27 10.27 1.11 -19.60
C ILE A 27 10.19 2.12 -18.44
N LEU A 28 10.02 3.42 -18.75
CA LEU A 28 9.98 4.48 -17.73
C LEU A 28 8.65 4.53 -16.94
N THR A 29 7.58 3.93 -17.46
CA THR A 29 6.27 3.88 -16.78
C THR A 29 6.11 2.67 -15.85
N ALA A 30 7.07 1.74 -15.83
CA ALA A 30 7.01 0.53 -15.00
C ALA A 30 7.66 0.72 -13.62
N LEU A 31 7.45 1.88 -12.99
CA LEU A 31 7.79 2.01 -11.57
C LEU A 31 6.78 1.17 -10.78
N PRO A 32 7.22 0.14 -10.04
CA PRO A 32 6.31 -0.65 -9.23
C PRO A 32 5.67 0.29 -8.21
N ALA A 33 4.33 0.38 -8.20
CA ALA A 33 3.59 0.95 -7.09
C ALA A 33 3.86 0.07 -5.88
N ARG A 34 4.93 0.39 -5.14
CA ARG A 34 5.18 -0.23 -3.84
C ARG A 34 4.00 0.15 -2.96
N ALA A 35 3.47 -0.85 -2.25
CA ALA A 35 2.53 -0.62 -1.15
C ALA A 35 3.03 0.61 -0.36
N GLU A 36 2.20 1.65 -0.32
CA GLU A 36 2.64 2.93 0.22
C GLU A 36 3.07 2.71 1.66
N THR A 37 4.37 2.89 1.90
CA THR A 37 4.90 2.79 3.25
C THR A 37 4.38 4.00 4.02
N PRO A 38 3.97 3.84 5.29
CA PRO A 38 3.56 4.99 6.08
C PRO A 38 4.63 6.09 6.06
N PRO A 39 4.26 7.38 6.02
CA PRO A 39 5.20 8.48 5.81
C PRO A 39 6.03 8.84 7.05
N TRP A 40 6.00 8.01 8.09
CA TRP A 40 6.72 8.23 9.34
C TRP A 40 8.10 7.56 9.35
N PRO A 41 9.10 8.15 10.04
CA PRO A 41 10.44 7.60 10.08
C PRO A 41 10.51 6.32 10.92
N GLU A 42 11.37 5.38 10.52
CA GLU A 42 11.73 4.19 11.29
C GLU A 42 12.74 4.54 12.42
N SER A 43 12.39 5.54 13.23
CA SER A 43 13.18 6.01 14.37
C SER A 43 12.43 5.77 15.68
N PRO A 44 13.14 5.67 16.83
CA PRO A 44 12.51 5.50 18.13
C PRO A 44 11.38 6.51 18.36
N PHE A 45 10.19 6.00 18.67
CA PHE A 45 9.00 6.81 18.86
C PHE A 45 8.53 6.70 20.31
N SER A 46 8.39 7.85 20.97
CA SER A 46 7.85 7.95 22.32
C SER A 46 6.63 8.86 22.30
N TYR A 47 5.46 8.31 22.60
CA TYR A 47 4.24 9.08 22.69
C TYR A 47 4.19 9.84 24.02
N LEU A 48 4.22 11.17 23.96
CA LEU A 48 4.16 12.08 25.12
C LEU A 48 2.78 12.71 25.32
N GLY A 49 1.70 12.05 24.89
CA GLY A 49 0.35 12.55 25.11
C GLY A 49 -0.14 12.28 26.52
N LYS A 50 -0.84 13.25 27.11
CA LYS A 50 -1.56 13.11 28.39
C LYS A 50 -2.88 12.35 28.23
N GLU A 51 -3.27 12.00 27.01
CA GLU A 51 -4.57 11.39 26.76
C GLU A 51 -4.59 9.94 27.25
N GLN A 52 -5.56 9.64 28.11
CA GLN A 52 -5.78 8.28 28.60
C GLN A 52 -6.82 7.53 27.76
N GLN A 53 -7.44 8.16 26.77
CA GLN A 53 -8.47 7.52 25.94
C GLN A 53 -7.86 7.06 24.61
N LEU A 54 -8.14 5.81 24.22
CA LEU A 54 -7.61 5.18 23.01
C LEU A 54 -7.91 5.99 21.74
N ASP A 55 -9.15 6.47 21.59
CA ASP A 55 -9.59 7.28 20.44
C ASP A 55 -8.73 8.55 20.29
N LYS A 56 -8.49 9.25 21.40
CA LYS A 56 -7.67 10.47 21.41
C LYS A 56 -6.22 10.17 21.11
N MET A 57 -5.69 9.06 21.63
CA MET A 57 -4.30 8.64 21.37
C MET A 57 -4.10 8.29 19.88
N LEU A 58 -5.05 7.59 19.26
CA LEU A 58 -5.01 7.28 17.83
C LEU A 58 -5.09 8.54 16.96
N VAL A 59 -5.98 9.48 17.31
CA VAL A 59 -6.10 10.78 16.63
C VAL A 59 -4.82 11.60 16.79
N GLY A 60 -4.25 11.64 18.01
CA GLY A 60 -2.99 12.32 18.31
C GLY A 60 -1.82 11.75 17.52
N PHE A 61 -1.74 10.42 17.43
CA PHE A 61 -0.74 9.72 16.62
C PHE A 61 -0.85 10.09 15.13
N ALA A 62 -2.04 10.01 14.54
CA ALA A 62 -2.25 10.39 13.13
C ALA A 62 -1.87 11.86 12.89
N LYS A 63 -2.29 12.75 13.80
CA LYS A 63 -1.98 14.18 13.72
C LYS A 63 -0.49 14.47 13.82
N ALA A 64 0.25 13.73 14.64
CA ALA A 64 1.71 13.89 14.78
C ALA A 64 2.46 13.66 13.45
N PHE A 65 1.90 12.85 12.56
CA PHE A 65 2.45 12.56 11.24
C PHE A 65 1.68 13.23 10.09
N GLY A 66 0.77 14.16 10.38
CA GLY A 66 -0.02 14.85 9.35
C GLY A 66 -1.01 13.97 8.60
N LEU A 67 -1.43 12.85 9.20
CA LEU A 67 -2.33 11.88 8.60
C LEU A 67 -3.78 12.15 8.98
N GLN A 68 -4.69 11.78 8.07
CA GLN A 68 -6.10 11.62 8.41
C GLN A 68 -6.30 10.29 9.14
N ILE A 69 -7.30 10.21 10.02
CA ILE A 69 -7.68 8.95 10.68
C ILE A 69 -9.13 8.60 10.35
N ARG A 70 -9.36 7.34 10.00
CA ARG A 70 -10.70 6.77 9.83
C ARG A 70 -10.84 5.55 10.72
N ILE A 71 -11.79 5.61 11.64
CA ILE A 71 -12.15 4.50 12.50
C ILE A 71 -13.43 3.90 11.91
N GLU A 72 -13.31 2.73 11.29
CA GLU A 72 -14.43 2.09 10.58
C GLU A 72 -15.42 1.44 11.56
N THR A 73 -14.92 0.98 12.70
CA THR A 73 -15.72 0.33 13.74
C THR A 73 -15.83 1.20 14.98
N PRO A 74 -17.02 1.31 15.62
CA PRO A 74 -17.12 1.98 16.92
C PRO A 74 -16.17 1.33 17.94
N LEU A 75 -15.25 2.15 18.46
CA LEU A 75 -14.40 1.77 19.58
C LEU A 75 -15.27 1.70 20.85
N PRO A 76 -15.07 0.70 21.73
CA PRO A 76 -15.73 0.69 23.03
C PRO A 76 -15.41 1.98 23.81
N GLU A 77 -16.44 2.64 24.31
CA GLU A 77 -16.29 3.89 25.05
C GLU A 77 -15.52 3.67 26.36
N GLY A 78 -14.63 4.60 26.71
CA GLY A 78 -13.91 4.56 27.99
C GLY A 78 -12.76 3.57 28.07
N LEU A 79 -12.28 3.01 26.94
CA LEU A 79 -11.05 2.24 26.93
C LEU A 79 -9.87 3.13 27.33
N ALA A 80 -9.40 2.92 28.56
CA ALA A 80 -8.14 3.47 29.01
C ALA A 80 -7.04 2.90 28.11
N ALA A 81 -6.29 3.80 27.45
CA ALA A 81 -5.06 3.46 26.78
C ALA A 81 -4.13 2.79 27.80
N ILE A 82 -3.73 1.54 27.55
CA ILE A 82 -2.69 0.86 28.33
C ILE A 82 -1.35 1.45 27.87
N SER A 83 -1.20 2.78 28.01
CA SER A 83 0.03 3.51 27.76
C SER A 83 0.93 3.36 28.99
N GLY A 84 1.25 2.11 29.33
CA GLY A 84 2.28 1.80 30.30
C GLY A 84 3.64 2.02 29.64
N ARG A 85 4.08 3.28 29.50
CA ARG A 85 5.44 3.66 29.08
C ARG A 85 6.01 2.74 27.97
N SER A 86 5.26 2.56 26.89
CA SER A 86 5.69 1.75 25.75
C SER A 86 6.60 2.60 24.86
N ALA A 87 7.90 2.61 25.18
CA ALA A 87 8.90 3.01 24.21
C ALA A 87 8.91 1.95 23.09
N ALA A 88 8.46 2.32 21.89
CA ALA A 88 8.55 1.46 20.72
C ALA A 88 9.78 1.84 19.89
N ALA A 89 10.39 0.85 19.23
CA ALA A 89 11.54 1.10 18.38
C ALA A 89 11.15 1.94 17.15
N THR A 90 9.89 1.85 16.69
CA THR A 90 9.38 2.60 15.54
C THR A 90 7.91 3.00 15.73
N PRO A 91 7.41 4.04 15.02
CA PRO A 91 5.99 4.41 15.05
C PRO A 91 5.08 3.28 14.57
N THR A 92 5.56 2.49 13.60
CA THR A 92 4.90 1.28 13.08
C THR A 92 4.69 0.25 14.19
N GLU A 93 5.71 0.00 15.00
CA GLU A 93 5.61 -0.92 16.13
C GLU A 93 4.67 -0.38 17.20
N PHE A 94 4.75 0.91 17.52
CA PHE A 94 3.87 1.57 18.50
C PHE A 94 2.39 1.36 18.16
N ILE A 95 1.98 1.72 16.94
CA ILE A 95 0.58 1.60 16.53
C ILE A 95 0.14 0.13 16.46
N THR A 96 1.04 -0.77 16.04
CA THR A 96 0.74 -2.22 15.98
C THR A 96 0.50 -2.80 17.36
N GLN A 97 1.35 -2.48 18.35
CA GLN A 97 1.16 -2.92 19.73
C GLN A 97 -0.08 -2.31 20.36
N LEU A 98 -0.32 -1.01 20.11
CA LEU A 98 -1.49 -0.30 20.61
C LEU A 98 -2.78 -0.94 20.09
N THR A 99 -2.90 -1.19 18.79
CA THR A 99 -4.11 -1.80 18.21
C THR A 99 -4.29 -3.26 18.62
N ALA A 100 -3.19 -4.02 18.70
CA ALA A 100 -3.23 -5.44 19.10
C ALA A 100 -3.83 -5.64 20.50
N GLY A 101 -3.52 -4.74 21.45
CA GLY A 101 -4.06 -4.79 22.81
C GLY A 101 -5.60 -4.68 22.89
N TYR A 102 -6.25 -4.16 21.86
CA TYR A 102 -7.71 -3.98 21.79
C TYR A 102 -8.37 -4.84 20.70
N GLY A 103 -7.64 -5.78 20.09
CA GLY A 103 -8.16 -6.59 18.99
C GLY A 103 -8.47 -5.77 17.73
N LEU A 104 -7.77 -4.65 17.55
CA LEU A 104 -7.87 -3.78 16.39
C LEU A 104 -6.74 -4.09 15.41
N THR A 105 -6.96 -3.75 14.15
CA THR A 105 -5.96 -3.76 13.08
C THR A 105 -5.88 -2.39 12.43
N TRP A 106 -4.76 -2.10 11.79
CA TRP A 106 -4.53 -0.84 11.11
C TRP A 106 -3.90 -1.03 9.72
N TYR A 107 -4.25 -0.13 8.81
CA TYR A 107 -3.57 -0.01 7.53
C TYR A 107 -3.48 1.45 7.10
N TYR A 108 -2.45 1.77 6.33
CA TYR A 108 -2.23 3.10 5.78
C TYR A 108 -2.52 3.06 4.28
N ASN A 109 -3.22 4.08 3.77
CA ASN A 109 -3.46 4.27 2.36
C ASN A 109 -3.65 5.76 2.07
N ALA A 110 -2.86 6.31 1.14
CA ALA A 110 -3.04 7.65 0.57
C ALA A 110 -3.26 8.76 1.62
N GLY A 111 -2.40 8.82 2.64
CA GLY A 111 -2.46 9.85 3.68
C GLY A 111 -3.51 9.59 4.78
N THR A 112 -4.19 8.45 4.74
CA THR A 112 -5.21 8.07 5.73
C THR A 112 -4.80 6.80 6.48
N LEU A 113 -4.87 6.86 7.81
CA LEU A 113 -4.74 5.74 8.71
C LEU A 113 -6.13 5.16 9.00
N TYR A 114 -6.34 3.92 8.61
CA TYR A 114 -7.59 3.20 8.84
C TYR A 114 -7.44 2.26 10.03
N ILE A 115 -8.44 2.26 10.90
CA ILE A 115 -8.53 1.41 12.09
C ILE A 115 -9.83 0.63 12.02
N SER A 116 -9.76 -0.70 12.14
CA SER A 116 -10.91 -1.60 12.15
C SER A 116 -10.69 -2.75 13.13
N ARG A 117 -11.73 -3.54 13.42
CA ARG A 117 -11.56 -4.73 14.27
C ARG A 117 -10.85 -5.84 13.51
N ALA A 118 -9.95 -6.54 14.18
CA ALA A 118 -9.24 -7.68 13.59
C ALA A 118 -10.20 -8.81 13.16
N ASN A 119 -11.36 -8.95 13.82
CA ASN A 119 -12.38 -9.94 13.49
C ASN A 119 -13.32 -9.54 12.34
N GLU A 120 -13.25 -8.30 11.86
CA GLU A 120 -14.02 -7.82 10.69
C GLU A 120 -13.30 -8.14 9.37
N ARG A 121 -12.16 -8.84 9.43
CA ARG A 121 -11.44 -9.32 8.26
C ARG A 121 -12.33 -10.28 7.47
N VAL A 122 -12.77 -9.83 6.29
CA VAL A 122 -13.55 -10.65 5.36
C VAL A 122 -12.65 -11.25 4.28
N THR A 123 -12.77 -12.54 4.07
CA THR A 123 -12.25 -13.20 2.87
C THR A 123 -13.36 -13.17 1.81
N ARG A 124 -13.06 -12.63 0.63
CA ARG A 124 -14.00 -12.60 -0.51
C ARG A 124 -13.38 -13.29 -1.70
N MET A 125 -14.16 -14.16 -2.35
CA MET A 125 -13.83 -14.66 -3.68
C MET A 125 -14.23 -13.59 -4.69
N LEU A 126 -13.27 -13.16 -5.51
CA LEU A 126 -13.52 -12.21 -6.57
C LEU A 126 -13.70 -12.98 -7.89
N PRO A 127 -14.83 -12.80 -8.60
CA PRO A 127 -15.03 -13.47 -9.88
C PRO A 127 -14.00 -12.94 -10.88
N THR A 128 -13.29 -13.85 -11.52
CA THR A 128 -12.16 -13.56 -12.40
C THR A 128 -12.55 -12.97 -13.76
N LYS A 129 -13.84 -12.97 -14.14
CA LYS A 129 -14.38 -12.45 -15.41
C LYS A 129 -13.51 -12.79 -16.64
N GLY A 130 -12.92 -13.98 -16.68
CA GLY A 130 -12.05 -14.44 -17.77
C GLY A 130 -10.57 -14.08 -17.67
N MET A 131 -10.11 -13.43 -16.60
CA MET A 131 -8.70 -13.15 -16.32
C MET A 131 -8.13 -14.20 -15.35
N SER A 132 -6.92 -14.70 -15.58
CA SER A 132 -6.33 -15.66 -14.62
C SER A 132 -6.12 -15.01 -13.24
N GLY A 133 -6.24 -15.80 -12.17
CA GLY A 133 -6.00 -15.32 -10.80
C GLY A 133 -4.62 -14.64 -10.65
N VAL A 134 -3.62 -15.13 -11.39
CA VAL A 134 -2.27 -14.56 -11.48
C VAL A 134 -2.28 -13.16 -12.10
N ALA A 135 -3.02 -12.95 -13.20
CA ALA A 135 -3.12 -11.65 -13.84
C ALA A 135 -3.89 -10.63 -12.99
N LEU A 136 -4.92 -11.09 -12.26
CA LEU A 136 -5.64 -10.26 -11.29
C LEU A 136 -4.73 -9.82 -10.13
N LYS A 137 -3.99 -10.76 -9.53
CA LYS A 137 -3.02 -10.47 -8.47
C LYS A 137 -1.97 -9.47 -8.93
N LYS A 138 -1.43 -9.65 -10.14
CA LYS A 138 -0.44 -8.75 -10.73
C LYS A 138 -0.99 -7.34 -10.89
N ALA A 139 -2.18 -7.18 -11.48
CA ALA A 139 -2.82 -5.87 -11.63
C ALA A 139 -3.06 -5.18 -10.27
N PHE A 140 -3.57 -5.90 -9.26
CA PHE A 140 -3.79 -5.35 -7.92
C PHE A 140 -2.49 -4.98 -7.19
N THR A 141 -1.41 -5.71 -7.44
CA THR A 141 -0.07 -5.37 -6.93
C THR A 141 0.45 -4.11 -7.61
N GLU A 142 0.32 -4.01 -8.94
CA GLU A 142 0.74 -2.84 -9.73
C GLU A 142 -0.06 -1.58 -9.40
N MET A 143 -1.30 -1.72 -8.94
CA MET A 143 -2.12 -0.60 -8.46
C MET A 143 -1.81 -0.19 -7.02
N GLY A 144 -0.94 -0.92 -6.30
CA GLY A 144 -0.61 -0.63 -4.90
C GLY A 144 -1.72 -0.97 -3.90
N PHE A 145 -2.76 -1.70 -4.31
CA PHE A 145 -3.86 -2.09 -3.41
C PHE A 145 -3.53 -3.28 -2.52
N LEU A 146 -2.51 -4.07 -2.87
CA LEU A 146 -2.09 -5.21 -2.07
C LEU A 146 -0.99 -4.81 -1.08
N ASP A 147 -1.36 -4.80 0.19
CA ASP A 147 -0.41 -4.85 1.30
C ASP A 147 -0.11 -6.31 1.62
N ALA A 148 1.18 -6.66 1.72
CA ALA A 148 1.68 -8.02 1.93
C ALA A 148 1.11 -8.69 3.19
N ARG A 149 0.62 -7.91 4.16
CA ARG A 149 -0.03 -8.39 5.39
C ARG A 149 -1.42 -8.99 5.14
N PHE A 150 -2.09 -8.62 4.04
CA PHE A 150 -3.40 -9.13 3.66
C PHE A 150 -3.23 -10.18 2.55
N GLY A 151 -3.04 -11.43 2.98
CA GLY A 151 -2.66 -12.54 2.09
C GLY A 151 -3.60 -12.78 0.90
N TRP A 152 -3.04 -13.38 -0.16
CA TRP A 152 -3.75 -13.79 -1.37
C TRP A 152 -3.78 -15.32 -1.46
N ALA A 153 -4.94 -15.91 -1.69
CA ALA A 153 -5.09 -17.34 -1.94
C ALA A 153 -5.60 -17.56 -3.37
N GLU A 154 -4.91 -18.42 -4.11
CA GLU A 154 -5.38 -18.91 -5.41
C GLU A 154 -6.16 -20.20 -5.15
N VAL A 155 -7.41 -20.24 -5.63
CA VAL A 155 -8.21 -21.47 -5.67
C VAL A 155 -8.24 -21.90 -7.12
N ASP A 156 -7.65 -23.06 -7.39
CA ASP A 156 -7.65 -23.65 -8.73
C ASP A 156 -9.05 -24.25 -9.00
N GLU A 157 -9.74 -23.77 -10.03
CA GLU A 157 -10.98 -24.39 -10.50
C GLU A 157 -10.60 -25.69 -11.21
N ARG A 158 -10.73 -26.82 -10.51
CA ARG A 158 -10.62 -28.16 -11.10
C ARG A 158 -11.83 -28.49 -11.97
#